data_AF-A0A519SQK7-F1
#
_entry.id   AF-A0A519SQK7-F1
#
_cell.length_a   1.000
_cell.length_b   1.000
_cell.length_c   1.000
_cell.angle_alpha   90.00
_cell.angle_beta   90.00
_cell.angle_gamma   90.00
#
_symmetry.space_group_name_H-M   'P 1'
#
loop_
_entity.id
_entity.type
_entity.pdbx_description
1 polymer ?
#
loop_
_entity_poly.entity_id
_entity_poly.type
_entity_poly.pdbx_seq_one_letter_code
_entity_poly.pdbx_strand_id
1 'polypeptide(L)'
;MVLALIQARLGSSRLPGKSLLPLPLAAQGAQNTLLGHVVGRARRASLVSEVVVATTSQPPDDPLAALATELGVKVFRGAEQDVLGRFAGALALA
;
A
#
# COMPACT_ATOMS: atom_id res chain seq x y z
N MET A 1 2.77 14.95 14.10
CA MET A 1 2.72 13.56 13.59
C MET A 1 2.59 13.63 12.08
N VAL A 2 3.44 12.90 11.33
CA VAL A 2 3.38 12.87 9.86
C VAL A 2 2.99 11.46 9.42
N LEU A 3 1.92 11.36 8.64
CA LEU A 3 1.39 10.10 8.12
C LEU A 3 1.78 9.93 6.65
N ALA A 4 2.31 8.77 6.29
CA ALA A 4 2.52 8.40 4.89
C ALA A 4 1.37 7.49 4.41
N LEU A 5 0.50 8.05 3.55
CA LEU A 5 -0.56 7.29 2.88
C LEU A 5 -0.06 6.78 1.53
N ILE A 6 0.00 5.46 1.37
CA ILE A 6 0.38 4.81 0.11
C ILE A 6 -0.89 4.30 -0.56
N GLN A 7 -1.29 4.93 -1.65
CA GLN A 7 -2.37 4.42 -2.49
C GLN A 7 -1.84 3.32 -3.42
N ALA A 8 -2.55 2.19 -3.48
CA ALA A 8 -2.27 1.15 -4.45
C ALA A 8 -3.54 0.43 -4.92
N ARG A 9 -3.54 -0.04 -6.17
CA ARG A 9 -4.54 -0.98 -6.73
C ARG A 9 -3.85 -1.88 -7.77
N LEU A 10 -4.37 -3.08 -8.00
CA LEU A 10 -3.88 -4.03 -8.99
C LEU A 10 -4.33 -3.71 -10.42
N GLY A 11 -5.42 -2.94 -10.58
CA GLY A 11 -6.02 -2.54 -11.86
C GLY A 11 -5.22 -1.55 -12.72
N SER A 12 -3.89 -1.70 -12.77
CA SER A 12 -3.02 -0.90 -13.65
C SER A 12 -3.15 -1.36 -15.11
N SER A 13 -3.41 -0.45 -16.05
CA SER A 13 -3.57 -0.80 -17.48
C SER A 13 -2.27 -1.15 -18.19
N ARG A 14 -1.15 -0.52 -17.78
CA ARG A 14 0.17 -0.67 -18.44
C ARG A 14 0.96 -1.88 -17.94
N LEU A 15 0.86 -2.16 -16.64
CA LEU A 15 1.50 -3.30 -16.00
C LEU A 15 0.56 -3.79 -14.89
N PRO A 16 -0.43 -4.63 -15.23
CA PRO A 16 -1.37 -5.19 -14.26
C PRO A 16 -0.63 -5.88 -13.11
N GLY A 17 -1.12 -5.71 -11.88
CA GLY A 17 -0.52 -6.36 -10.71
C GLY A 17 0.84 -5.82 -10.27
N LYS A 18 1.35 -4.72 -10.86
CA LYS A 18 2.70 -4.18 -10.59
C LYS A 18 3.08 -4.06 -9.11
N SER A 19 2.12 -3.77 -8.24
CA SER A 19 2.35 -3.58 -6.80
C SER A 19 2.79 -4.86 -6.07
N LEU A 20 2.43 -6.03 -6.62
CA LEU A 20 2.79 -7.35 -6.07
C LEU A 20 4.06 -7.94 -6.72
N LEU A 21 4.50 -7.38 -7.85
CA LEU A 21 5.63 -7.93 -8.58
C LEU A 21 6.94 -7.75 -7.79
N PRO A 22 7.85 -8.73 -7.88
CA PRO A 22 9.15 -8.61 -7.25
C PRO A 22 9.98 -7.50 -7.89
N LEU A 23 10.82 -6.87 -7.06
CA LEU A 23 11.84 -5.96 -7.54
C LEU A 23 13.19 -6.70 -7.57
N PRO A 24 14.08 -6.45 -8.54
CA PRO A 24 15.39 -7.08 -8.61
C PRO A 24 16.34 -6.50 -7.55
N LEU A 25 16.00 -6.69 -6.28
CA LEU A 25 16.69 -6.24 -5.09
C LEU A 25 16.93 -7.43 -4.17
N ALA A 26 17.88 -7.33 -3.24
CA ALA A 26 18.23 -8.43 -2.32
C ALA A 26 17.14 -8.76 -1.26
N ALA A 27 16.02 -8.04 -1.26
CA ALA A 27 14.93 -8.30 -0.32
C ALA A 27 14.29 -9.68 -0.57
N GLN A 28 13.70 -10.26 0.47
CA GLN A 28 13.03 -11.56 0.45
C GLN A 28 11.60 -11.44 0.97
N GLY A 29 10.73 -12.41 0.66
CA GLY A 29 9.34 -12.46 1.14
C GLY A 29 8.51 -11.24 0.71
N ALA A 30 7.57 -10.80 1.55
CA ALA A 30 6.72 -9.63 1.27
C ALA A 30 7.49 -8.34 0.94
N GLN A 31 8.70 -8.17 1.48
CA GLN A 31 9.56 -7.01 1.20
C GLN A 31 10.10 -7.03 -0.24
N ASN A 32 10.16 -8.20 -0.87
CA ASN A 32 10.51 -8.36 -2.29
C ASN A 32 9.30 -8.12 -3.21
N THR A 33 8.59 -7.02 -3.00
CA THR A 33 7.50 -6.58 -3.86
C THR A 33 7.63 -5.07 -4.08
N LEU A 34 7.02 -4.54 -5.13
CA LEU A 34 7.00 -3.09 -5.35
C LEU A 34 6.35 -2.35 -4.17
N LEU A 35 5.23 -2.86 -3.63
CA LEU A 35 4.61 -2.30 -2.43
C LEU A 35 5.53 -2.41 -1.21
N GLY A 36 6.12 -3.58 -0.98
CA GLY A 36 7.06 -3.84 0.12
C GLY A 36 8.23 -2.86 0.12
N HIS A 37 8.80 -2.59 -1.05
CA HIS A 37 9.84 -1.58 -1.19
C HIS A 37 9.38 -0.19 -0.79
N VAL A 38 8.22 0.27 -1.29
CA VAL A 38 7.70 1.61 -0.98
C VAL A 38 7.40 1.75 0.52
N VAL A 39 6.74 0.76 1.12
CA VAL A 39 6.47 0.71 2.57
C VAL A 39 7.77 0.75 3.37
N GLY A 40 8.75 -0.09 2.98
CA GLY A 40 10.05 -0.15 3.64
C GLY A 40 10.84 1.16 3.53
N ARG A 41 10.73 1.89 2.41
CA ARG A 41 11.34 3.22 2.25
C ARG A 41 10.62 4.26 3.12
N ALA A 42 9.29 4.27 3.14
CA ALA A 42 8.50 5.21 3.93
C ALA A 42 8.78 5.09 5.43
N ARG A 43 8.88 3.86 5.96
CA ARG A 43 9.22 3.60 7.37
C ARG A 43 10.61 4.07 7.78
N ARG A 44 11.55 4.23 6.84
CA ARG A 44 12.91 4.72 7.14
C ARG A 44 13.00 6.24 7.15
N ALA A 45 11.97 6.96 6.72
CA ALA A 45 11.97 8.41 6.74
C ALA A 45 11.81 8.92 8.18
N SER A 46 12.76 9.73 8.66
CA SER A 46 12.85 10.16 10.07
C SER A 46 11.66 10.99 10.56
N LEU A 47 10.93 11.63 9.66
CA LEU A 47 9.76 12.45 10.01
C LEU A 47 8.45 11.67 9.96
N VAL A 48 8.40 10.51 9.27
CA VAL A 48 7.18 9.72 9.11
C VAL A 48 6.93 8.91 10.38
N SER A 49 5.78 9.14 10.99
CA SER A 49 5.36 8.49 12.23
C SER A 49 4.64 7.16 11.99
N GLU A 50 3.85 7.08 10.91
CA GLU A 50 2.98 5.94 10.60
C GLU A 50 2.87 5.78 9.08
N VAL A 51 2.70 4.54 8.61
CA VAL A 51 2.46 4.21 7.20
C VAL A 51 1.15 3.43 7.09
N VAL A 52 0.27 3.89 6.20
CA VAL A 52 -1.02 3.23 5.93
C VAL A 52 -1.14 2.99 4.42
N VAL A 53 -1.62 1.81 4.04
CA VAL A 53 -1.94 1.50 2.64
C VAL A 53 -3.43 1.73 2.41
N ALA A 54 -3.76 2.54 1.40
CA ALA A 54 -5.14 2.79 0.98
C ALA A 54 -5.40 2.09 -0.37
N THR A 55 -6.12 0.97 -0.33
CA THR A 55 -6.45 0.15 -1.51
C THR A 55 -7.97 0.13 -1.78
N THR A 56 -8.41 -0.43 -2.89
CA THR A 56 -9.84 -0.49 -3.16
C THR A 56 -10.52 -1.62 -2.39
N SER A 57 -11.82 -1.51 -2.20
CA SER A 57 -12.68 -2.57 -1.69
C SER A 57 -13.04 -3.62 -2.74
N GLN A 58 -12.51 -3.52 -3.97
CA GLN A 58 -12.77 -4.50 -5.02
C GLN A 58 -12.02 -5.80 -4.74
N PRO A 59 -12.64 -6.98 -5.00
CA PRO A 59 -12.00 -8.28 -4.75
C PRO A 59 -10.61 -8.48 -5.40
N PRO A 60 -10.33 -7.96 -6.61
CA PRO A 60 -8.99 -8.05 -7.18
C PRO A 60 -7.89 -7.41 -6.32
N ASP A 61 -8.23 -6.49 -5.41
CA ASP A 61 -7.27 -5.86 -4.51
C ASP A 61 -7.09 -6.58 -3.16
N ASP A 62 -7.79 -7.70 -2.93
CA ASP A 62 -7.63 -8.52 -1.72
C ASP A 62 -6.17 -8.96 -1.48
N PRO A 63 -5.42 -9.44 -2.49
CA PRO A 63 -4.01 -9.82 -2.27
C PRO A 63 -3.14 -8.64 -1.89
N LEU A 64 -3.48 -7.43 -2.35
CA LEU A 64 -2.74 -6.22 -2.02
C LEU A 64 -2.98 -5.78 -0.57
N ALA A 65 -4.23 -5.92 -0.09
CA ALA A 65 -4.57 -5.72 1.32
C ALA A 65 -3.86 -6.76 2.21
N ALA A 66 -3.86 -8.03 1.81
CA ALA A 66 -3.18 -9.09 2.54
C ALA A 66 -1.66 -8.84 2.63
N LEU A 67 -1.02 -8.46 1.52
CA LEU A 67 0.40 -8.11 1.50
C LEU A 67 0.71 -6.93 2.42
N ALA A 68 -0.11 -5.88 2.42
CA ALA A 68 0.07 -4.74 3.30
C ALA A 68 -0.03 -5.14 4.79
N THR A 69 -0.98 -6.01 5.14
CA THR A 69 -1.08 -6.61 6.48
C THR A 69 0.16 -7.44 6.83
N GLU A 70 0.68 -8.26 5.91
CA GLU A 70 1.90 -9.05 6.10
C GLU A 70 3.13 -8.16 6.32
N LEU A 71 3.20 -7.01 5.63
CA LEU A 71 4.20 -5.96 5.85
C LEU A 71 4.03 -5.24 7.20
N GLY A 72 2.96 -5.52 7.94
CA GLY A 72 2.64 -4.97 9.25
C GLY A 72 2.17 -3.51 9.22
N VAL A 73 1.63 -3.03 8.10
CA VAL A 73 1.05 -1.68 7.99
C VAL A 73 -0.47 -1.74 8.03
N LYS A 74 -1.11 -0.70 8.57
CA LYS A 74 -2.57 -0.59 8.58
C LYS A 74 -3.08 -0.46 7.14
N VAL A 75 -4.28 -0.98 6.89
CA VAL A 75 -4.90 -0.99 5.55
C VAL A 75 -6.28 -0.37 5.60
N PHE A 76 -6.51 0.64 4.77
CA PHE A 76 -7.83 1.17 4.49
C PHE A 76 -8.32 0.68 3.13
N ARG A 77 -9.58 0.23 3.05
CA ARG A 77 -10.22 -0.20 1.80
C ARG A 77 -11.41 0.71 1.49
N GLY A 78 -11.42 1.30 0.30
CA GLY A 78 -12.46 2.26 -0.10
C GLY A 78 -12.87 2.17 -1.57
N ALA A 79 -13.78 3.04 -1.99
CA ALA A 79 -14.26 3.08 -3.37
C ALA A 79 -13.11 3.35 -4.35
N GLU A 80 -13.08 2.66 -5.49
CA GLU A 80 -11.99 2.75 -6.47
C GLU A 80 -11.87 4.14 -7.09
N GLN A 81 -13.01 4.67 -7.55
CA GLN A 81 -13.10 5.94 -8.29
C GLN A 81 -13.08 7.17 -7.37
N ASP A 82 -13.52 7.02 -6.11
CA ASP A 82 -13.40 8.08 -5.11
C ASP A 82 -12.04 8.00 -4.40
N VAL A 83 -11.02 8.48 -5.09
CA VAL A 83 -9.66 8.55 -4.56
C VAL A 83 -9.59 9.46 -3.32
N LEU A 84 -10.24 10.62 -3.36
CA LEU A 84 -10.20 11.58 -2.27
C LEU A 84 -10.86 11.03 -1.01
N GLY A 85 -12.07 10.48 -1.13
CA GLY A 85 -12.76 9.83 -0.01
C GLY A 85 -11.97 8.65 0.54
N ARG A 86 -11.26 7.90 -0.31
CA ARG A 86 -10.37 6.83 0.13
C ARG A 86 -9.17 7.35 0.94
N PHE A 87 -8.58 8.47 0.57
CA PHE A 87 -7.54 9.13 1.38
C PHE A 87 -8.11 9.64 2.71
N ALA A 88 -9.25 10.33 2.66
CA ALA A 88 -9.90 10.88 3.85
C ALA A 88 -10.28 9.78 4.85
N GLY A 89 -10.87 8.67 4.38
CA GLY A 89 -11.20 7.53 5.23
C GLY A 89 -9.97 6.85 5.83
N ALA A 90 -8.85 6.79 5.11
CA ALA A 90 -7.60 6.23 5.64
C ALA A 90 -7.02 7.04 6.81
N LEU A 91 -7.36 8.33 6.95
CA LEU A 91 -6.96 9.15 8.09
C LEU A 91 -7.57 8.65 9.42
N ALA A 92 -8.69 7.92 9.38
CA ALA A 92 -9.29 7.34 10.58
C ALA A 92 -8.45 6.18 11.18
N LEU A 93 -7.45 5.69 10.43
CA LEU A 93 -6.50 4.67 10.89
C LEU A 93 -5.19 5.27 11.42
N ALA A 94 -5.00 6.58 11.31
CA ALA A 94 -3.80 7.27 11.77
C ALA A 94 -3.65 7.20 13.29
#